data_AF-A0A0F4YEN5-F1
#
_entry.id   AF-A0A0F4YEN5-F1
#
_cell.length_a   1.000
_cell.length_b   1.000
_cell.length_c   1.000
_cell.angle_alpha   90.00
_cell.angle_beta   90.00
_cell.angle_gamma   90.00
#
_symmetry.space_group_name_H-M   'P 1'
#
loop_
_entity.id
_entity.type
_entity.pdbx_description
1 polymer ?
#
loop_
_entity_poly.entity_id
_entity_poly.type
_entity_poly.pdbx_seq_one_letter_code
_entity_poly.pdbx_strand_id
1 'polypeptide(L)'
;MAQNALAGNNPLEVDDALADTDSAYNESMGVDTMRFMKDHMLWFAARAKTYSKHPSAQVIGTDLSPIQSPWVPPNCVFEIDDFHTDWVYKNKFDFIMAAFEHLKSGGYFEFDGAYAHFLSDDDTHKKAENCQSWLEKLRDASAKFGKSIENVRYWKEKMEKAGFVDVKEESFKVPIGPWPKDPKLKEIGRFQQVQQIQGAEVYTPALFSRVLGWSKEEIDVLLAKVRDEIKDR
;
A
#
# COMPACT_ATOMS: atom_id res chain seq x y z
N MET A 1 -30.61 4.53 -27.81
CA MET A 1 -30.36 5.96 -27.55
C MET A 1 -30.30 6.16 -26.05
N ALA A 2 -29.09 6.24 -25.50
CA ALA A 2 -28.78 6.76 -24.16
C ALA A 2 -27.24 6.87 -24.06
N GLN A 3 -26.66 7.71 -24.92
CA GLN A 3 -25.36 8.34 -24.69
C GLN A 3 -25.67 9.75 -24.15
N ASN A 4 -24.85 10.22 -23.21
CA ASN A 4 -24.86 11.55 -22.56
C ASN A 4 -25.57 11.62 -21.20
N ALA A 5 -24.84 11.37 -20.10
CA ALA A 5 -25.07 12.01 -18.79
C ALA A 5 -23.96 11.75 -17.73
N LEU A 6 -22.67 11.65 -18.08
CA LEU A 6 -21.59 11.53 -17.07
C LEU A 6 -20.38 12.43 -17.37
N ALA A 7 -20.64 13.63 -17.89
CA ALA A 7 -19.66 14.72 -17.89
C ALA A 7 -20.00 15.66 -16.74
N GLY A 8 -19.32 15.54 -15.61
CA GLY A 8 -19.50 16.45 -14.48
C GLY A 8 -18.78 15.99 -13.23
N ASN A 9 -17.64 16.65 -12.97
CA ASN A 9 -16.81 16.60 -11.76
C ASN A 9 -15.73 15.51 -11.72
N ASN A 10 -14.56 15.84 -12.29
CA ASN A 10 -13.28 15.22 -11.95
C ASN A 10 -12.60 16.08 -10.86
N PRO A 11 -12.50 15.62 -9.59
CA PRO A 11 -11.90 16.41 -8.50
C PRO A 11 -10.47 15.99 -8.14
N LEU A 12 -9.71 15.36 -9.05
CA LEU A 12 -8.38 14.83 -8.74
C LEU A 12 -7.32 15.37 -9.72
N GLU A 13 -6.99 16.65 -9.61
CA GLU A 13 -5.67 17.15 -9.99
C GLU A 13 -4.83 17.28 -8.72
N VAL A 14 -3.72 16.54 -8.63
CA VAL A 14 -2.72 16.70 -7.57
C VAL A 14 -1.32 16.67 -8.19
N ASP A 15 -0.57 17.72 -7.84
CA ASP A 15 0.78 18.12 -8.25
C ASP A 15 1.89 17.04 -8.18
N ASP A 16 2.87 17.19 -9.09
CA ASP A 16 4.09 16.38 -9.36
C ASP A 16 5.10 16.25 -8.17
N ALA A 17 4.73 16.65 -6.97
CA ALA A 17 5.65 16.82 -5.84
C ALA A 17 6.10 15.53 -5.12
N LEU A 18 5.73 14.34 -5.63
CA LEU A 18 6.20 13.03 -5.14
C LEU A 18 7.34 12.44 -5.98
N ALA A 19 7.57 12.95 -7.20
CA ALA A 19 8.64 12.46 -8.07
C ALA A 19 10.04 12.91 -7.64
N ASP A 20 10.16 14.08 -6.98
CA ASP A 20 11.45 14.71 -6.67
C ASP A 20 12.16 14.13 -5.43
N THR A 21 11.51 13.29 -4.62
CA THR A 21 12.14 12.67 -3.43
C THR A 21 12.94 11.40 -3.74
N ASP A 22 12.83 10.84 -4.94
CA ASP A 22 13.41 9.53 -5.29
C ASP A 22 14.84 9.58 -5.84
N SER A 23 15.32 10.73 -6.35
CA SER A 23 16.69 10.79 -6.89
C SER A 23 17.76 10.76 -5.79
N ALA A 24 17.50 11.38 -4.64
CA ALA A 24 18.37 11.35 -3.46
C ALA A 24 18.31 10.01 -2.70
N TYR A 25 17.26 9.21 -2.92
CA TYR A 25 17.05 7.91 -2.27
C TYR A 25 18.02 6.84 -2.81
N ASN A 26 18.32 6.85 -4.10
CA ASN A 26 19.07 5.80 -4.78
C ASN A 26 20.59 5.83 -4.51
N GLU A 27 21.20 6.99 -4.24
CA GLU A 27 22.66 7.11 -4.09
C GLU A 27 23.19 6.64 -2.72
N SER A 28 22.33 6.42 -1.73
CA SER A 28 22.73 6.08 -0.35
C SER A 28 22.67 4.58 0.00
N MET A 29 22.16 3.73 -0.90
CA MET A 29 21.78 2.36 -0.55
C MET A 29 22.89 1.36 -0.82
N GLY A 30 23.55 0.92 0.25
CA GLY A 30 24.55 -0.16 0.22
C GLY A 30 23.98 -1.54 -0.15
N VAL A 31 24.87 -2.50 -0.34
CA VAL A 31 24.60 -3.86 -0.85
C VAL A 31 23.58 -4.65 0.00
N ASP A 32 23.39 -4.28 1.28
CA ASP A 32 22.36 -4.87 2.15
C ASP A 32 20.93 -4.44 1.76
N THR A 33 20.75 -3.28 1.13
CA THR A 33 19.42 -2.80 0.71
C THR A 33 18.88 -3.59 -0.49
N MET A 34 19.76 -4.14 -1.34
CA MET A 34 19.39 -5.07 -2.42
C MET A 34 18.91 -6.44 -1.91
N ARG A 35 19.39 -6.87 -0.74
CA ARG A 35 18.86 -8.06 -0.05
C ARG A 35 17.52 -7.76 0.62
N PHE A 36 17.32 -6.53 1.06
CA PHE A 36 16.09 -6.01 1.64
C PHE A 36 14.97 -5.79 0.61
N MET A 37 15.27 -5.43 -0.65
CA MET A 37 14.27 -5.41 -1.73
C MET A 37 13.70 -6.80 -2.06
N LYS A 38 14.48 -7.88 -1.93
CA LYS A 38 13.95 -9.26 -2.06
C LYS A 38 12.83 -9.59 -1.06
N ASP A 39 12.81 -8.91 0.08
CA ASP A 39 11.92 -9.22 1.20
C ASP A 39 10.82 -8.16 1.42
N HIS A 40 11.02 -6.91 0.93
CA HIS A 40 9.91 -5.96 0.65
C HIS A 40 8.92 -6.54 -0.37
N MET A 41 9.42 -7.44 -1.22
CA MET A 41 8.65 -8.28 -2.13
C MET A 41 7.97 -9.47 -1.45
N LEU A 42 7.64 -9.50 -0.15
CA LEU A 42 6.77 -10.59 0.33
C LEU A 42 5.44 -10.61 -0.41
N TRP A 43 4.91 -9.43 -0.75
CA TRP A 43 3.71 -9.28 -1.55
C TRP A 43 3.95 -9.64 -3.03
N PHE A 44 4.95 -9.03 -3.67
CA PHE A 44 5.29 -9.32 -5.07
C PHE A 44 5.78 -10.75 -5.29
N ALA A 45 6.55 -11.34 -4.39
CA ALA A 45 7.05 -12.72 -4.49
C ALA A 45 5.94 -13.73 -4.18
N ALA A 46 5.05 -13.46 -3.22
CA ALA A 46 3.85 -14.28 -3.01
C ALA A 46 2.95 -14.24 -4.24
N ARG A 47 2.72 -13.06 -4.83
CA ARG A 47 1.94 -12.94 -6.07
C ARG A 47 2.66 -13.47 -7.29
N ALA A 48 3.97 -13.27 -7.44
CA ALA A 48 4.76 -13.88 -8.52
C ALA A 48 4.68 -15.41 -8.45
N LYS A 49 4.69 -15.99 -7.24
CA LYS A 49 4.44 -17.43 -7.06
C LYS A 49 3.02 -17.80 -7.47
N THR A 50 2.01 -16.99 -7.19
CA THR A 50 0.63 -17.19 -7.69
C THR A 50 0.59 -17.11 -9.21
N TYR A 51 1.17 -16.08 -9.83
CA TYR A 51 1.20 -15.87 -11.28
C TYR A 51 1.91 -17.02 -12.02
N SER A 52 2.99 -17.56 -11.44
CA SER A 52 3.71 -18.72 -12.00
C SER A 52 2.85 -19.99 -12.08
N LYS A 53 1.80 -20.11 -11.25
CA LYS A 53 0.86 -21.24 -11.29
C LYS A 53 -0.17 -21.11 -12.42
N HIS A 54 -0.24 -19.96 -13.09
CA HIS A 54 -1.16 -19.68 -14.19
C HIS A 54 -0.39 -19.31 -15.46
N PRO A 55 0.38 -20.24 -16.06
CA PRO A 55 1.27 -19.93 -17.18
C PRO A 55 0.53 -19.48 -18.46
N SER A 56 -0.77 -19.75 -18.56
CA SER A 56 -1.62 -19.26 -19.67
C SER A 56 -2.08 -17.82 -19.50
N ALA A 57 -1.93 -17.23 -18.31
CA ALA A 57 -2.28 -15.83 -18.06
C ALA A 57 -1.10 -14.93 -18.32
N GLN A 58 -1.32 -13.82 -19.04
CA GLN A 58 -0.38 -12.73 -19.13
C GLN A 58 -0.62 -11.76 -17.97
N VAL A 59 0.42 -11.45 -17.21
CA VAL A 59 0.35 -10.56 -16.05
C VAL A 59 1.19 -9.32 -16.33
N ILE A 60 0.59 -8.15 -16.13
CA ILE A 60 1.27 -6.85 -16.23
C ILE A 60 1.25 -6.23 -14.83
N GLY A 61 2.42 -5.86 -14.32
CA GLY A 61 2.56 -5.06 -13.10
C GLY A 61 3.07 -3.67 -13.45
N THR A 62 2.50 -2.63 -12.86
CA THR A 62 2.95 -1.25 -13.03
C THR A 62 3.39 -0.68 -11.70
N ASP A 63 4.47 0.10 -11.70
CA ASP A 63 4.89 0.88 -10.54
C ASP A 63 5.63 2.14 -11.01
N LEU A 64 5.59 3.22 -10.21
CA LEU A 64 6.34 4.44 -10.48
C LEU A 64 7.86 4.20 -10.47
N SER A 65 8.30 3.17 -9.76
CA SER A 65 9.69 2.90 -9.47
C SER A 65 10.15 1.55 -10.05
N PRO A 66 11.43 1.42 -10.44
CA PRO A 66 11.99 0.15 -10.90
C PRO A 66 12.27 -0.80 -9.72
N ILE A 67 11.23 -1.26 -9.02
CA ILE A 67 11.31 -2.15 -7.83
C ILE A 67 11.36 -3.65 -8.17
N GLN A 68 11.61 -3.97 -9.43
CA GLN A 68 11.43 -5.32 -9.96
C GLN A 68 12.56 -6.27 -9.55
N SER A 69 12.21 -7.49 -9.11
CA SER A 69 13.17 -8.58 -8.94
C SER A 69 13.70 -9.04 -10.31
N PRO A 70 14.98 -9.41 -10.44
CA PRO A 70 15.50 -10.05 -11.64
C PRO A 70 14.87 -11.44 -11.92
N TRP A 71 14.15 -12.00 -10.95
CA TRP A 71 13.45 -13.28 -11.07
C TRP A 71 11.94 -13.06 -11.12
N VAL A 72 11.42 -12.85 -12.33
CA VAL A 72 9.98 -12.81 -12.62
C VAL A 72 9.59 -14.02 -13.49
N PRO A 73 8.37 -14.57 -13.31
CA PRO A 73 7.87 -15.62 -14.19
C PRO A 73 7.83 -15.16 -15.66
N PRO A 74 8.02 -16.07 -16.65
CA PRO A 74 8.00 -15.70 -18.07
C PRO A 74 6.70 -15.07 -18.56
N ASN A 75 5.61 -15.28 -17.83
CA ASN A 75 4.29 -14.74 -18.12
C ASN A 75 3.99 -13.40 -17.42
N CYS A 76 4.99 -12.83 -16.73
CA CYS A 76 4.90 -11.53 -16.06
C CYS A 76 5.77 -10.50 -16.77
N VAL A 77 5.18 -9.36 -17.09
CA VAL A 77 5.87 -8.16 -17.57
C VAL A 77 5.62 -7.06 -16.56
N PHE A 78 6.63 -6.22 -16.33
CA PHE A 78 6.49 -5.08 -15.44
C PHE A 78 6.91 -3.81 -16.17
N GLU A 79 6.07 -2.79 -16.03
CA GLU A 79 6.19 -1.51 -16.70
C GLU A 79 6.42 -0.43 -15.63
N ILE A 80 7.32 0.51 -15.91
CA ILE A 80 7.46 1.69 -15.07
C ILE A 80 6.40 2.66 -15.55
N ASP A 81 5.31 2.79 -14.79
CA ASP A 81 4.14 3.56 -15.21
C ASP A 81 3.32 4.03 -13.99
N ASP A 82 2.68 5.19 -14.13
CA ASP A 82 1.80 5.75 -13.10
C ASP A 82 0.36 5.30 -13.33
N PHE A 83 -0.17 4.52 -12.39
CA PHE A 83 -1.54 4.02 -12.46
C PHE A 83 -2.60 5.13 -12.40
N HIS A 84 -2.24 6.35 -11.96
CA HIS A 84 -3.13 7.51 -11.91
C HIS A 84 -3.32 8.18 -13.27
N THR A 85 -2.50 7.84 -14.28
CA THR A 85 -2.63 8.39 -15.63
C THR A 85 -3.60 7.56 -16.48
N ASP A 86 -3.92 8.04 -17.68
CA ASP A 86 -4.81 7.33 -18.60
C ASP A 86 -4.15 6.04 -19.12
N TRP A 87 -4.82 4.90 -18.91
CA TRP A 87 -4.30 3.61 -19.33
C TRP A 87 -4.43 3.43 -20.86
N VAL A 88 -3.31 3.28 -21.54
CA VAL A 88 -3.25 3.19 -23.03
C VAL A 88 -3.46 1.78 -23.59
N TYR A 89 -3.87 0.81 -22.75
CA TYR A 89 -4.08 -0.57 -23.19
C TYR A 89 -5.27 -0.70 -24.14
N LYS A 90 -5.03 -1.32 -25.30
CA LYS A 90 -6.06 -1.56 -26.33
C LYS A 90 -7.15 -2.53 -25.88
N ASN A 91 -6.77 -3.50 -25.06
CA ASN A 91 -7.65 -4.55 -24.58
C ASN A 91 -7.99 -4.31 -23.11
N LYS A 92 -9.23 -4.60 -22.74
CA LYS A 92 -9.64 -4.70 -21.34
C LYS A 92 -9.07 -5.96 -20.68
N PHE A 93 -9.00 -5.98 -19.36
CA PHE A 93 -8.44 -7.07 -18.56
C PHE A 93 -9.52 -8.00 -18.01
N ASP A 94 -9.18 -9.28 -17.82
CA ASP A 94 -10.05 -10.27 -17.17
C ASP A 94 -9.95 -10.20 -15.64
N PHE A 95 -8.82 -9.70 -15.13
CA PHE A 95 -8.53 -9.49 -13.72
C PHE A 95 -7.71 -8.21 -13.58
N ILE A 96 -8.09 -7.32 -12.65
CA ILE A 96 -7.39 -6.05 -12.44
C ILE A 96 -7.43 -5.66 -10.96
N MET A 97 -6.48 -4.82 -10.54
CA MET A 97 -6.38 -4.32 -9.16
C MET A 97 -6.54 -2.80 -9.01
N ALA A 98 -6.59 -2.10 -10.14
CA ALA A 98 -6.78 -0.67 -10.24
C ALA A 98 -7.66 -0.36 -11.47
N ALA A 99 -8.02 0.89 -11.70
CA ALA A 99 -8.65 1.34 -12.95
C ALA A 99 -9.82 0.46 -13.46
N PHE A 100 -10.93 0.42 -12.71
CA PHE A 100 -12.15 -0.36 -13.03
C PHE A 100 -12.63 -0.20 -14.48
N GLU A 101 -12.46 0.97 -15.10
CA GLU A 101 -12.88 1.25 -16.47
C GLU A 101 -12.23 0.32 -17.51
N HIS A 102 -11.05 -0.23 -17.19
CA HIS A 102 -10.32 -1.19 -18.01
C HIS A 102 -10.67 -2.66 -17.74
N LEU A 103 -11.63 -2.93 -16.85
CA LEU A 103 -12.14 -4.28 -16.58
C LEU A 103 -13.17 -4.72 -17.64
N LYS A 104 -13.04 -5.96 -18.13
CA LYS A 104 -14.07 -6.59 -18.96
C LYS A 104 -15.34 -6.83 -18.13
N SER A 105 -16.50 -6.81 -18.79
CA SER A 105 -17.72 -7.31 -18.16
C SER A 105 -17.55 -8.78 -17.78
N GLY A 106 -17.88 -9.13 -16.54
CA GLY A 106 -17.65 -10.46 -15.96
C GLY A 106 -16.21 -10.72 -15.48
N GLY A 107 -15.32 -9.73 -15.54
CA GLY A 107 -13.97 -9.82 -14.98
C GLY A 107 -13.95 -9.67 -13.46
N TYR A 108 -12.79 -9.95 -12.86
CA TYR A 108 -12.55 -9.88 -11.43
C TYR A 108 -11.79 -8.61 -11.05
N PHE A 109 -12.19 -8.00 -9.94
CA PHE A 109 -11.52 -6.84 -9.37
C PHE A 109 -11.09 -7.17 -7.95
N GLU A 110 -9.81 -6.96 -7.64
CA GLU A 110 -9.25 -7.27 -6.33
C GLU A 110 -8.53 -6.06 -5.76
N PHE A 111 -8.81 -5.75 -4.50
CA PHE A 111 -8.03 -4.81 -3.70
C PHE A 111 -7.43 -5.52 -2.51
N ASP A 112 -6.24 -5.09 -2.13
CA ASP A 112 -5.69 -5.35 -0.81
C ASP A 112 -5.11 -4.07 -0.22
N GLY A 113 -5.02 -4.05 1.10
CA GLY A 113 -4.61 -2.87 1.83
C GLY A 113 -4.42 -3.17 3.30
N ALA A 114 -3.66 -2.31 3.95
CA ALA A 114 -3.47 -2.36 5.40
C ALA A 114 -4.56 -1.56 6.10
N TYR A 115 -5.14 -2.13 7.16
CA TYR A 115 -5.98 -1.35 8.06
C TYR A 115 -5.08 -0.51 8.97
N ALA A 116 -5.21 0.82 8.91
CA ALA A 116 -4.30 1.79 9.53
C ALA A 116 -4.51 1.93 11.06
N HIS A 117 -4.53 0.80 11.78
CA HIS A 117 -4.70 0.71 13.23
C HIS A 117 -3.75 -0.34 13.81
N PHE A 118 -3.09 0.02 14.91
CA PHE A 118 -2.39 -0.96 15.73
C PHE A 118 -3.34 -1.49 16.79
N LEU A 119 -3.64 -2.78 16.69
CA LEU A 119 -4.60 -3.48 17.53
C LEU A 119 -3.92 -4.65 18.24
N SER A 120 -4.49 -5.06 19.38
CA SER A 120 -4.13 -6.29 20.07
C SER A 120 -5.38 -6.92 20.68
N ASP A 121 -5.33 -8.23 20.91
CA ASP A 121 -6.45 -8.99 21.49
C ASP A 121 -6.58 -8.78 23.02
N ASP A 122 -5.57 -8.18 23.64
CA ASP A 122 -5.42 -8.03 25.10
C ASP A 122 -5.20 -6.57 25.54
N ASP A 123 -5.52 -5.61 24.67
CA ASP A 123 -5.36 -4.17 24.89
C ASP A 123 -3.92 -3.65 25.10
N THR A 124 -2.89 -4.49 24.99
CA THR A 124 -1.48 -4.04 25.07
C THR A 124 -1.10 -2.98 24.04
N HIS A 125 -1.76 -2.92 22.87
CA HIS A 125 -1.57 -1.87 21.88
C HIS A 125 -1.81 -0.45 22.43
N LYS A 126 -2.60 -0.30 23.50
CA LYS A 126 -2.86 0.99 24.18
C LYS A 126 -1.63 1.54 24.90
N LYS A 127 -0.63 0.70 25.19
CA LYS A 127 0.63 1.11 25.83
C LYS A 127 1.58 1.80 24.84
N ALA A 128 1.40 1.58 23.54
CA ALA A 128 2.18 2.23 22.49
C ALA A 128 1.54 3.59 22.13
N GLU A 129 1.58 4.52 23.09
CA GLU A 129 0.87 5.80 23.01
C GLU A 129 1.31 6.63 21.80
N ASN A 130 2.60 6.62 21.45
CA ASN A 130 3.11 7.37 20.31
C ASN A 130 2.68 6.74 18.99
N CYS A 131 2.64 5.42 18.88
CA CYS A 131 2.12 4.72 17.72
C CYS A 131 0.62 4.97 17.53
N GLN A 132 -0.17 4.94 18.60
CA GLN A 132 -1.59 5.25 18.55
C GLN A 132 -1.81 6.70 18.08
N SER A 133 -1.08 7.65 18.67
CA SER A 133 -1.15 9.07 18.30
C SER A 133 -0.71 9.31 16.85
N TRP A 134 0.35 8.63 16.41
CA TRP A 134 0.84 8.71 15.04
C TRP A 134 -0.21 8.26 14.03
N LEU A 135 -0.81 7.07 14.20
CA LEU A 135 -1.84 6.57 13.30
C LEU A 135 -3.10 7.42 13.32
N GLU A 136 -3.50 7.94 14.48
CA GLU A 136 -4.63 8.88 14.58
C GLU A 136 -4.41 10.14 13.74
N LYS A 137 -3.24 10.77 13.88
CA LYS A 137 -2.88 11.96 13.11
C LYS A 137 -2.71 11.66 11.62
N LEU A 138 -2.16 10.50 11.28
CA LEU A 138 -2.02 10.07 9.90
C LEU A 138 -3.39 9.91 9.23
N ARG A 139 -4.36 9.30 9.93
CA ARG A 139 -5.75 9.20 9.46
C ARG A 139 -6.39 10.58 9.27
N ASP A 140 -6.29 11.47 10.26
CA ASP A 140 -6.83 12.83 10.19
C ASP A 140 -6.22 13.63 9.01
N ALA A 141 -4.88 13.61 8.89
CA ALA A 141 -4.18 14.28 7.79
C ALA A 141 -4.58 13.72 6.43
N SER A 142 -4.65 12.39 6.28
CA SER A 142 -5.04 11.75 5.02
C SER A 142 -6.48 12.09 4.62
N ALA A 143 -7.38 12.21 5.59
CA ALA A 143 -8.77 12.61 5.36
C ALA A 143 -8.86 14.08 4.92
N LYS A 144 -8.14 14.99 5.59
CA LYS A 144 -8.04 16.41 5.21
C LYS A 144 -7.40 16.62 3.83
N PHE A 145 -6.44 15.77 3.47
CA PHE A 145 -5.82 15.75 2.15
C PHE A 145 -6.76 15.25 1.04
N GLY A 146 -7.86 14.55 1.39
CA GLY A 146 -8.83 14.01 0.44
C GLY A 146 -8.59 12.56 0.02
N LYS A 147 -7.53 11.91 0.52
CA LYS A 147 -7.21 10.49 0.27
C LYS A 147 -7.15 9.71 1.59
N SER A 148 -8.31 9.52 2.22
CA SER A 148 -8.39 8.84 3.52
C SER A 148 -7.82 7.41 3.47
N ILE A 149 -6.90 7.09 4.37
CA ILE A 149 -6.35 5.72 4.54
C ILE A 149 -7.33 4.77 5.23
N GLU A 150 -8.43 5.28 5.79
CA GLU A 150 -9.49 4.47 6.41
C GLU A 150 -10.43 3.82 5.38
N ASN A 151 -10.18 4.00 4.09
CA ASN A 151 -11.09 3.53 3.05
C ASN A 151 -11.21 2.00 2.95
N VAL A 152 -10.21 1.25 3.43
CA VAL A 152 -10.11 -0.22 3.31
C VAL A 152 -11.35 -0.94 3.83
N ARG A 153 -11.84 -0.55 5.01
CA ARG A 153 -13.03 -1.16 5.66
C ARG A 153 -14.35 -0.96 4.91
N TYR A 154 -14.37 -0.11 3.90
CA TYR A 154 -15.57 0.20 3.11
C TYR A 154 -15.49 -0.38 1.69
N TRP A 155 -14.39 -1.04 1.31
CA TRP A 155 -14.22 -1.53 -0.06
C TRP A 155 -15.28 -2.55 -0.45
N LYS A 156 -15.61 -3.50 0.42
CA LYS A 156 -16.69 -4.47 0.15
C LYS A 156 -18.01 -3.78 -0.20
N GLU A 157 -18.47 -2.88 0.68
CA GLU A 157 -19.71 -2.13 0.47
C GLU A 157 -19.65 -1.27 -0.80
N LYS A 158 -18.50 -0.63 -1.09
CA LYS A 158 -18.31 0.17 -2.31
C LYS A 158 -18.36 -0.70 -3.57
N MET A 159 -17.79 -1.90 -3.55
CA MET A 159 -17.83 -2.84 -4.67
C MET A 159 -19.27 -3.32 -4.92
N GLU A 160 -19.99 -3.69 -3.87
CA GLU A 160 -21.41 -4.09 -3.97
C GLU A 160 -22.26 -2.95 -4.56
N LYS A 161 -22.08 -1.71 -4.09
CA LYS A 161 -22.78 -0.53 -4.62
C LYS A 161 -22.41 -0.20 -6.07
N ALA A 162 -21.19 -0.52 -6.49
CA ALA A 162 -20.74 -0.36 -7.87
C ALA A 162 -21.30 -1.46 -8.81
N GLY A 163 -22.04 -2.44 -8.27
CA GLY A 163 -22.70 -3.49 -9.04
C GLY A 163 -21.89 -4.77 -9.20
N PHE A 164 -20.80 -4.94 -8.45
CA PHE A 164 -20.09 -6.21 -8.39
C PHE A 164 -20.94 -7.27 -7.69
N VAL A 165 -20.85 -8.50 -8.19
CA VAL A 165 -21.45 -9.70 -7.59
C VAL A 165 -20.35 -10.57 -6.98
N ASP A 166 -20.73 -11.53 -6.14
CA ASP A 166 -19.80 -12.46 -5.47
C ASP A 166 -18.67 -11.78 -4.69
N VAL A 167 -18.95 -10.61 -4.09
CA VAL A 167 -17.95 -9.82 -3.35
C VAL A 167 -17.52 -10.56 -2.07
N LYS A 168 -16.22 -10.87 -1.99
CA LYS A 168 -15.59 -11.51 -0.83
C LYS A 168 -14.62 -10.53 -0.17
N GLU A 169 -14.54 -10.60 1.15
CA GLU A 169 -13.59 -9.86 1.96
C GLU A 169 -12.95 -10.83 2.94
N GLU A 170 -11.62 -10.82 2.99
CA GLU A 170 -10.82 -11.60 3.93
C GLU A 170 -9.91 -10.66 4.70
N SER A 171 -9.90 -10.79 6.04
CA SER A 171 -9.07 -9.99 6.93
C SER A 171 -8.10 -10.89 7.68
N PHE A 172 -6.83 -10.52 7.66
CA PHE A 172 -5.76 -11.28 8.29
C PHE A 172 -5.11 -10.47 9.42
N LYS A 173 -4.87 -11.11 10.56
CA LYS A 173 -4.06 -10.52 11.63
C LYS A 173 -2.58 -10.64 11.26
N VAL A 174 -1.91 -9.51 11.10
CA VAL A 174 -0.47 -9.46 10.82
C VAL A 174 0.24 -8.95 12.09
N PRO A 175 1.04 -9.78 12.77
CA PRO A 175 1.77 -9.36 13.96
C PRO A 175 2.80 -8.29 13.59
N ILE A 176 3.03 -7.33 14.49
CA ILE A 176 4.13 -6.37 14.38
C ILE A 176 5.19 -6.79 15.38
N GLY A 177 6.34 -7.24 14.89
CA GLY A 177 7.44 -7.72 15.71
C GLY A 177 7.52 -9.25 15.88
N PRO A 178 8.68 -9.77 16.32
CA PRO A 178 8.98 -11.20 16.38
C PRO A 178 8.50 -11.90 17.68
N TRP A 179 7.40 -11.43 18.26
CA TRP A 179 6.84 -11.95 19.53
C TRP A 179 5.98 -13.22 19.41
N PRO A 180 5.30 -13.54 18.27
CA PRO A 180 4.51 -14.77 18.18
C PRO A 180 5.36 -16.03 18.40
N LYS A 181 4.78 -17.06 19.02
CA LYS A 181 5.46 -18.36 19.20
C LYS A 181 5.56 -19.15 17.90
N ASP A 182 4.50 -19.07 17.07
CA ASP A 182 4.45 -19.73 15.77
C ASP A 182 5.60 -19.25 14.87
N PRO A 183 6.42 -20.15 14.30
CA PRO A 183 7.58 -19.75 13.50
C PRO A 183 7.24 -18.90 12.27
N LYS A 184 6.12 -19.19 11.61
CA LYS A 184 5.69 -18.46 10.40
C LYS A 184 5.19 -17.06 10.77
N LEU A 185 4.35 -16.93 11.80
CA LEU A 185 3.89 -15.63 12.29
C LEU A 185 5.03 -14.78 12.85
N LYS A 186 6.02 -15.41 13.48
CA LYS A 186 7.23 -14.73 13.93
C LYS A 186 8.04 -14.16 12.77
N GLU A 187 8.17 -14.92 11.69
CA GLU A 187 8.84 -14.47 10.47
C GLU A 187 8.08 -13.30 9.83
N ILE A 188 6.76 -13.43 9.61
CA ILE A 188 5.90 -12.34 9.13
C ILE A 188 6.06 -11.10 10.01
N GLY A 189 6.06 -11.26 11.33
CA GLY A 189 6.19 -10.15 12.26
C GLY A 189 7.53 -9.42 12.20
N ARG A 190 8.62 -10.09 11.84
CA ARG A 190 9.92 -9.44 11.60
C ARG A 190 9.84 -8.50 10.39
N PHE A 191 9.24 -8.97 9.30
CA PHE A 191 9.10 -8.17 8.09
C PHE A 191 8.14 -7.00 8.31
N GLN A 192 7.01 -7.25 8.97
CA GLN A 192 6.07 -6.20 9.32
C GLN A 192 6.69 -5.13 10.21
N GLN A 193 7.53 -5.50 11.17
CA GLN A 193 8.22 -4.54 12.05
C GLN A 193 9.08 -3.56 11.23
N VAL A 194 9.85 -4.07 10.28
CA VAL A 194 10.67 -3.26 9.39
C VAL A 194 9.79 -2.38 8.50
N GLN A 195 8.73 -2.94 7.93
CA GLN A 195 7.78 -2.21 7.09
C GLN A 195 7.13 -1.04 7.84
N GLN A 196 6.72 -1.23 9.10
CA GLN A 196 6.10 -0.16 9.89
C GLN A 196 7.07 0.97 10.22
N ILE A 197 8.33 0.65 10.57
CA ILE A 197 9.36 1.65 10.84
C ILE A 197 9.61 2.53 9.61
N GLN A 198 9.75 1.90 8.44
CA GLN A 198 10.02 2.62 7.20
C GLN A 198 8.79 3.34 6.66
N GLY A 199 7.62 2.70 6.76
CA GLY A 199 6.35 3.33 6.40
C GLY A 199 6.11 4.60 7.21
N ALA A 200 6.47 4.61 8.50
CA ALA A 200 6.41 5.82 9.31
C ALA A 200 7.27 6.96 8.73
N GLU A 201 8.49 6.67 8.29
CA GLU A 201 9.38 7.68 7.69
C GLU A 201 8.88 8.20 6.34
N VAL A 202 8.17 7.37 5.56
CA VAL A 202 7.69 7.73 4.22
C VAL A 202 6.35 8.47 4.27
N TYR A 203 5.36 7.97 5.01
CA TYR A 203 4.00 8.52 4.99
C TYR A 203 3.84 9.80 5.82
N THR A 204 4.72 10.02 6.80
CA THR A 204 4.52 11.08 7.81
C THR A 204 4.93 12.47 7.34
N PRO A 205 6.13 12.70 6.74
CA PRO A 205 6.65 14.05 6.56
C PRO A 205 5.73 14.97 5.74
N ALA A 206 5.24 14.51 4.58
CA ALA A 206 4.40 15.33 3.71
C ALA A 206 3.03 15.64 4.34
N LEU A 207 2.37 14.63 4.92
CA LEU A 207 1.06 14.80 5.56
C LEU A 207 1.15 15.67 6.81
N PHE A 208 2.15 15.46 7.67
CA PHE A 208 2.24 16.19 8.92
C PHE A 208 2.69 17.64 8.72
N SER A 209 3.64 17.89 7.82
CA SER A 209 4.08 19.26 7.54
C SER A 209 3.03 20.05 6.75
N ARG A 210 2.62 19.56 5.57
CA ARG A 210 1.79 20.32 4.63
C ARG A 210 0.32 20.40 5.05
N VAL A 211 -0.19 19.37 5.74
CA VAL A 211 -1.63 19.29 6.11
C VAL A 211 -1.86 19.64 7.57
N LEU A 212 -1.00 19.17 8.49
CA LEU A 212 -1.15 19.44 9.92
C LEU A 212 -0.32 20.63 10.43
N GLY A 213 0.59 21.17 9.62
CA GLY A 213 1.42 22.32 9.98
C GLY A 213 2.52 22.02 10.99
N TRP A 214 2.93 20.76 11.14
CA TRP A 214 3.99 20.38 12.07
C TRP A 214 5.37 20.80 11.55
N SER A 215 6.25 21.19 12.48
CA SER A 215 7.66 21.39 12.19
C SER A 215 8.38 20.07 11.93
N LYS A 216 9.54 20.14 11.25
CA LYS A 216 10.39 18.96 11.01
C LYS A 216 10.84 18.34 12.32
N GLU A 217 11.17 19.17 13.31
CA GLU A 217 11.65 18.74 14.63
C GLU A 217 10.57 17.96 15.38
N GLU A 218 9.31 18.41 15.36
CA GLU A 218 8.18 17.67 15.95
C GLU A 218 7.96 16.32 15.27
N ILE A 219 8.06 16.28 13.93
CA ILE A 219 7.93 15.05 13.14
C ILE A 219 9.05 14.07 13.50
N ASP A 220 10.30 14.51 13.50
CA ASP A 220 11.46 13.67 13.80
C ASP A 220 11.38 13.09 15.22
N VAL A 221 10.95 13.89 16.20
CA VAL A 221 10.74 13.43 17.59
C VAL A 221 9.63 12.37 17.67
N LEU A 222 8.51 12.57 16.99
CA LEU A 222 7.43 11.57 16.96
C LEU A 222 7.91 10.27 16.31
N LEU A 223 8.58 10.35 15.16
CA LEU A 223 9.08 9.18 14.43
C LEU A 223 10.13 8.41 15.24
N ALA A 224 10.99 9.09 16.00
CA ALA A 224 11.91 8.44 16.92
C ALA A 224 11.17 7.61 17.98
N LYS A 225 10.16 8.20 18.63
CA LYS A 225 9.36 7.51 19.66
C LYS A 225 8.54 6.35 19.09
N VAL A 226 7.93 6.52 17.92
CA VAL A 226 7.22 5.46 17.19
C VAL A 226 8.17 4.31 16.88
N ARG A 227 9.37 4.60 16.39
CA ARG A 227 10.38 3.58 16.10
C ARG A 227 10.79 2.81 17.35
N ASP A 228 10.94 3.49 18.48
CA ASP A 228 11.29 2.86 19.75
C ASP A 228 10.16 1.95 20.24
N GLU A 229 8.90 2.40 20.19
CA GLU A 229 7.74 1.58 20.57
C GLU A 229 7.54 0.36 19.65
N ILE A 230 7.75 0.50 18.33
CA ILE A 230 7.66 -0.65 17.41
C ILE A 230 8.76 -1.69 17.68
N LYS A 231 9.91 -1.26 18.20
CA LYS A 231 11.04 -2.14 18.55
C LYS A 231 10.95 -2.71 19.96
N ASP A 232 10.12 -2.11 20.82
CA ASP A 232 9.86 -2.60 22.17
C ASP A 232 9.23 -3.99 22.14
N ARG A 233 9.62 -4.83 23.09
CA ARG A 233 9.49 -6.29 22.97
C ARG A 233 8.75 -6.94 24.13
#